data_AF-A0A1I5W107-F1
#
_entry.id   AF-A0A1I5W107-F1
#
_cell.length_a   1.000
_cell.length_b   1.000
_cell.length_c   1.000
_cell.angle_alpha   90.00
_cell.angle_beta   90.00
_cell.angle_gamma   90.00
#
_symmetry.space_group_name_H-M   'P 1'
#
loop_
_entity.id
_entity.type
_entity.pdbx_description
1 polymer ?
#
loop_
_entity_poly.entity_id
_entity_poly.type
_entity_poly.pdbx_seq_one_letter_code
_entity_poly.pdbx_strand_id
1 'polypeptide(L)'
;MALEPKIVNLTSEDVSDIAARNASFSSEADIRAELKASVEEAERLAKAARDRLAVVWNKSGKRAKRQAWCADSAIVDYFGDKKLSVPQMRKTYKRAVRLYNRLHNKKMKIAVKNDSDPYSHFAAQNLGGPLSPNRFKVFPRFFEGSDTENRGSIILHELLHVWAADIGPEGSEYGEANAKKLARERPKAARRNPENWQLFALAVG
;
A
#
# COMPACT_ATOMS: atom_id res chain seq x y z
N MET A 1 -13.85 -10.53 10.48
CA MET A 1 -14.02 -9.09 10.81
C MET A 1 -12.64 -8.54 11.07
N ALA A 2 -12.24 -7.48 10.35
CA ALA A 2 -10.93 -6.85 10.51
C ALA A 2 -10.77 -6.31 11.94
N LEU A 3 -9.55 -6.33 12.48
CA LEU A 3 -9.28 -5.76 13.80
C LEU A 3 -9.21 -4.23 13.68
N GLU A 4 -10.10 -3.52 14.38
CA GLU A 4 -10.15 -2.05 14.34
C GLU A 4 -8.79 -1.42 14.65
N PRO A 5 -8.32 -0.40 13.91
CA PRO A 5 -7.05 0.24 14.22
C PRO A 5 -7.07 0.90 15.61
N LYS A 6 -5.96 0.78 16.34
CA LYS A 6 -5.72 1.52 17.58
C LYS A 6 -5.05 2.85 17.26
N ILE A 7 -5.81 3.94 17.31
CA ILE A 7 -5.28 5.29 17.16
C ILE A 7 -4.75 5.77 18.52
N VAL A 8 -3.52 6.28 18.55
CA VAL A 8 -2.81 6.69 19.77
C VAL A 8 -2.29 8.11 19.66
N ASN A 9 -2.26 8.81 20.81
CA ASN A 9 -1.64 10.12 20.97
C ASN A 9 -2.17 11.21 20.00
N LEU A 10 -3.48 11.22 19.75
CA LEU A 10 -4.14 12.29 19.00
C LEU A 10 -4.40 13.45 19.95
N THR A 11 -3.83 14.62 19.67
CA THR A 11 -3.91 15.84 20.48
C THR A 11 -4.78 16.90 19.81
N SER A 12 -5.16 17.95 20.55
CA SER A 12 -5.91 19.08 19.97
C SER A 12 -5.13 19.84 18.91
N GLU A 13 -3.79 19.90 19.03
CA GLU A 13 -2.92 20.51 18.02
C GLU A 13 -2.93 19.71 16.72
N ASP A 14 -2.84 18.37 16.80
CA ASP A 14 -2.95 17.51 15.62
C ASP A 14 -4.29 17.71 14.88
N VAL A 15 -5.40 17.82 15.64
CA VAL A 15 -6.73 18.07 15.06
C VAL A 15 -6.77 19.43 14.36
N SER A 16 -6.20 20.46 14.98
CA SER A 16 -6.14 21.81 14.41
C SER A 16 -5.35 21.85 13.10
N ASP A 17 -4.17 21.23 13.05
CA ASP A 17 -3.32 21.18 11.85
C ASP A 17 -4.01 20.43 10.69
N ILE A 18 -4.68 19.32 11.01
CA ILE A 18 -5.45 18.55 10.02
C ILE A 18 -6.63 19.38 9.49
N ALA A 19 -7.39 20.02 10.37
CA ALA A 19 -8.53 20.85 10.00
C ALA A 19 -8.12 22.06 9.13
N ALA A 20 -6.94 22.63 9.38
CA ALA A 20 -6.37 23.72 8.57
C ALA A 20 -6.07 23.30 7.13
N ARG A 21 -5.78 22.01 6.89
CA ARG A 21 -5.53 21.45 5.55
C ARG A 21 -6.80 20.92 4.89
N ASN A 22 -7.74 20.39 5.69
CA ASN A 22 -9.02 19.90 5.21
C ASN A 22 -10.08 20.05 6.30
N ALA A 23 -10.96 21.04 6.12
CA ALA A 23 -12.00 21.40 7.09
C ALA A 23 -13.02 20.28 7.35
N SER A 24 -13.08 19.24 6.51
CA SER A 24 -13.94 18.06 6.73
C SER A 24 -13.50 17.23 7.94
N PHE A 25 -12.27 17.43 8.42
CA PHE A 25 -11.70 16.72 9.57
C PHE A 25 -11.53 17.68 10.75
N SER A 26 -12.65 18.24 11.21
CA SER A 26 -12.69 19.29 12.24
C SER A 26 -12.66 18.76 13.68
N SER A 27 -12.82 17.45 13.86
CA SER A 27 -12.89 16.82 15.17
C SER A 27 -12.07 15.54 15.28
N GLU A 28 -11.77 15.15 16.53
CA GLU A 28 -11.14 13.86 16.83
C GLU A 28 -11.95 12.68 16.26
N ALA A 29 -13.28 12.78 16.29
CA ALA A 29 -14.18 11.75 15.79
C ALA A 29 -14.06 11.58 14.27
N ASP A 30 -13.99 12.68 13.51
CA ASP A 30 -13.85 12.66 12.05
C ASP A 30 -12.54 11.97 11.65
N ILE A 31 -11.43 12.36 12.29
CA ILE A 31 -10.11 11.79 12.05
C ILE A 31 -10.09 10.30 12.36
N ARG A 32 -10.71 9.88 13.47
CA ARG A 32 -10.77 8.45 13.84
C ARG A 32 -11.61 7.64 12.86
N ALA A 33 -12.75 8.17 12.44
CA ALA A 33 -13.62 7.54 11.46
C ALA A 33 -12.89 7.38 10.11
N GLU A 34 -12.22 8.44 9.65
CA GLU A 34 -11.47 8.40 8.39
C GLU A 34 -10.31 7.42 8.43
N LEU A 35 -9.52 7.40 9.52
CA LEU A 35 -8.41 6.45 9.66
C LEU A 35 -8.92 5.01 9.69
N LYS A 36 -10.08 4.75 10.29
CA LYS A 36 -10.72 3.43 10.25
C LYS A 36 -11.14 3.08 8.82
N ALA A 37 -11.86 3.97 8.15
CA ALA A 37 -12.30 3.78 6.77
C ALA A 37 -11.12 3.55 5.81
N SER A 38 -10.04 4.32 5.96
CA SER A 38 -8.81 4.18 5.18
C SER A 38 -8.12 2.83 5.40
N VAL A 39 -8.12 2.28 6.62
CA VAL A 39 -7.57 0.93 6.89
C VAL A 39 -8.45 -0.17 6.29
N GLU A 40 -9.77 -0.04 6.37
CA GLU A 40 -10.72 -0.95 5.74
C GLU A 40 -10.57 -0.94 4.22
N GLU A 41 -10.37 0.25 3.64
CA GLU A 41 -10.15 0.43 2.21
C GLU A 41 -8.79 -0.13 1.77
N ALA A 42 -7.73 0.07 2.56
CA ALA A 42 -6.45 -0.58 2.33
C ALA A 42 -6.58 -2.13 2.34
N GLU A 43 -7.40 -2.69 3.24
CA GLU A 43 -7.67 -4.13 3.28
C GLU A 43 -8.41 -4.60 2.01
N ARG A 44 -9.41 -3.85 1.56
CA ARG A 44 -10.18 -4.12 0.34
C ARG A 44 -9.25 -4.18 -0.87
N LEU A 45 -8.42 -3.15 -1.07
CA LEU A 45 -7.42 -3.07 -2.14
C LEU A 45 -6.40 -4.23 -2.06
N ALA A 46 -5.88 -4.53 -0.86
CA ALA A 46 -4.95 -5.64 -0.66
C ALA A 46 -5.59 -7.00 -0.96
N LYS A 47 -6.87 -7.18 -0.64
CA LYS A 47 -7.64 -8.38 -0.96
C LYS A 47 -7.84 -8.51 -2.47
N ALA A 48 -8.23 -7.44 -3.16
CA ALA A 48 -8.41 -7.44 -4.61
C ALA A 48 -7.11 -7.82 -5.34
N ALA A 49 -5.98 -7.20 -4.96
CA ALA A 49 -4.65 -7.54 -5.47
C ALA A 49 -4.28 -9.02 -5.23
N ARG A 50 -4.56 -9.55 -4.02
CA ARG A 50 -4.35 -10.96 -3.68
C ARG A 50 -5.19 -11.88 -4.55
N ASP A 51 -6.48 -11.60 -4.69
CA ASP A 51 -7.43 -12.45 -5.39
C ASP A 51 -7.10 -12.50 -6.89
N ARG A 52 -6.75 -11.36 -7.49
CA ARG A 52 -6.29 -11.30 -8.87
C ARG A 52 -5.04 -12.15 -9.10
N LEU A 53 -4.03 -12.03 -8.23
CA LEU A 53 -2.81 -12.85 -8.32
C LEU A 53 -3.08 -14.33 -8.04
N ALA A 54 -4.09 -14.67 -7.22
CA ALA A 54 -4.49 -16.04 -6.93
C ALA A 54 -5.04 -16.74 -8.19
N VAL A 55 -5.79 -16.03 -9.05
CA VAL A 55 -6.30 -16.56 -10.33
C VAL A 55 -5.15 -17.09 -11.20
N VAL A 56 -4.03 -16.38 -11.26
CA VAL A 56 -2.82 -16.80 -11.98
C VAL A 56 -2.09 -17.92 -11.24
N TRP A 57 -1.88 -17.77 -9.93
CA TRP A 57 -1.11 -18.72 -9.13
C TRP A 57 -1.76 -20.11 -9.04
N ASN A 58 -3.10 -20.18 -9.05
CA ASN A 58 -3.84 -21.42 -8.91
C ASN A 58 -3.95 -22.20 -10.23
N LYS A 59 -3.45 -21.69 -11.36
CA LYS A 59 -3.39 -22.46 -12.62
C LYS A 59 -2.48 -23.68 -12.50
N SER A 60 -2.91 -24.80 -13.08
CA SER A 60 -2.13 -26.06 -13.08
C SER A 60 -0.99 -26.01 -14.09
N GLY A 61 0.22 -26.39 -13.65
CA GLY A 61 1.40 -26.44 -14.50
C GLY A 61 2.11 -25.09 -14.74
N LYS A 62 3.40 -25.14 -15.09
CA LYS A 62 4.26 -23.96 -15.26
C LYS A 62 3.84 -23.09 -16.47
N ARG A 63 3.42 -23.74 -17.57
CA ARG A 63 3.02 -23.07 -18.82
C ARG A 63 1.73 -22.26 -18.63
N ALA A 64 0.69 -22.86 -18.04
CA ALA A 64 -0.58 -22.18 -17.83
C ALA A 64 -0.46 -20.96 -16.90
N LYS A 65 0.36 -21.07 -15.83
CA LYS A 65 0.67 -19.92 -14.95
C LYS A 65 1.31 -18.76 -15.72
N ARG A 66 2.26 -19.05 -16.62
CA ARG A 66 2.91 -18.02 -17.47
C ARG A 66 1.93 -17.39 -18.44
N GLN A 67 1.13 -18.20 -19.13
CA GLN A 67 0.11 -17.68 -20.04
C GLN A 67 -0.90 -16.80 -19.31
N ALA A 68 -1.40 -17.23 -18.16
CA ALA A 68 -2.34 -16.44 -17.36
C ALA A 68 -1.72 -15.12 -16.85
N TRP A 69 -0.44 -15.12 -16.45
CA TRP A 69 0.25 -13.88 -16.09
C TRP A 69 0.35 -12.91 -17.27
N CYS A 70 0.78 -13.39 -18.43
CA CYS A 70 0.97 -12.56 -19.61
C CYS A 70 -0.36 -12.09 -20.23
N ALA A 71 -1.46 -12.80 -19.99
CA ALA A 71 -2.79 -12.42 -20.47
C ALA A 71 -3.50 -11.40 -19.56
N ASP A 72 -2.95 -11.11 -18.37
CA ASP A 72 -3.54 -10.18 -17.42
C ASP A 72 -2.87 -8.80 -17.53
N SER A 73 -3.54 -7.87 -18.21
CA SER A 73 -2.98 -6.55 -18.51
C SER A 73 -2.55 -5.79 -17.26
N ALA A 74 -3.34 -5.79 -16.19
CA ALA A 74 -2.97 -5.11 -14.95
C ALA A 74 -1.69 -5.70 -14.33
N ILE A 75 -1.54 -7.02 -14.33
CA ILE A 75 -0.31 -7.67 -13.84
C ILE A 75 0.89 -7.30 -14.73
N VAL A 76 0.72 -7.30 -16.05
CA VAL A 76 1.80 -6.96 -16.99
C VAL A 76 2.20 -5.49 -16.84
N ASP A 77 1.23 -4.59 -16.74
CA ASP A 77 1.45 -3.15 -16.63
C ASP A 77 2.25 -2.78 -15.39
N TYR A 78 2.00 -3.42 -14.25
CA TYR A 78 2.65 -3.04 -12.98
C TYR A 78 3.75 -4.01 -12.52
N PHE A 79 3.85 -5.22 -13.06
CA PHE A 79 4.89 -6.18 -12.66
C PHE A 79 5.74 -6.75 -13.80
N GLY A 80 5.31 -6.52 -15.04
CA GLY A 80 5.98 -6.97 -16.26
C GLY A 80 5.97 -8.49 -16.45
N ASP A 81 6.26 -8.88 -17.69
CA ASP A 81 6.24 -10.28 -18.16
C ASP A 81 7.65 -10.80 -18.49
N LYS A 82 8.62 -9.91 -18.73
CA LYS A 82 10.00 -10.29 -19.03
C LYS A 82 10.69 -10.97 -17.85
N LYS A 83 11.56 -11.94 -18.17
CA LYS A 83 12.39 -12.71 -17.21
C LYS A 83 11.54 -13.27 -16.05
N LEU A 84 10.37 -13.82 -16.39
CA LEU A 84 9.37 -14.31 -15.44
C LEU A 84 9.45 -15.83 -15.23
N SER A 85 9.82 -16.21 -14.01
CA SER A 85 9.86 -17.60 -13.53
C SER A 85 8.72 -17.86 -12.54
N VAL A 86 8.31 -19.13 -12.43
CA VAL A 86 7.30 -19.56 -11.43
C VAL A 86 7.71 -19.20 -9.99
N PRO A 87 8.99 -19.29 -9.58
CA PRO A 87 9.44 -18.76 -8.29
C PRO A 87 9.21 -17.25 -8.11
N GLN A 88 9.38 -16.43 -9.15
CA GLN A 88 9.08 -14.99 -9.07
C GLN A 88 7.58 -14.74 -8.92
N MET A 89 6.74 -15.42 -9.70
CA MET A 89 5.28 -15.35 -9.54
C MET A 89 4.85 -15.73 -8.11
N ARG A 90 5.41 -16.82 -7.58
CA ARG A 90 5.17 -17.27 -6.19
C ARG A 90 5.55 -16.20 -5.18
N LYS A 91 6.70 -15.53 -5.37
CA LYS A 91 7.16 -14.44 -4.48
C LYS A 91 6.20 -13.25 -4.53
N THR A 92 5.74 -12.85 -5.70
CA THR A 92 4.72 -11.80 -5.86
C THR A 92 3.43 -12.20 -5.16
N TYR A 93 2.87 -13.36 -5.46
CA TYR A 93 1.64 -13.86 -4.81
C TYR A 93 1.77 -13.93 -3.28
N LYS A 94 2.87 -14.50 -2.76
CA LYS A 94 3.12 -14.54 -1.30
C LYS A 94 3.20 -13.15 -0.68
N ARG A 95 3.67 -12.13 -1.40
CA ARG A 95 3.69 -10.75 -0.91
C ARG A 95 2.27 -10.20 -0.80
N ALA A 96 1.42 -10.42 -1.79
CA ALA A 96 0.00 -10.04 -1.73
C ALA A 96 -0.72 -10.70 -0.55
N VAL A 97 -0.49 -12.01 -0.33
CA VAL A 97 -1.04 -12.74 0.83
C VAL A 97 -0.56 -12.13 2.15
N ARG A 98 0.73 -11.80 2.27
CA ARG A 98 1.28 -11.19 3.49
C ARG A 98 0.73 -9.78 3.73
N LEU A 99 0.56 -9.00 2.68
CA LEU A 99 -0.01 -7.66 2.75
C LEU A 99 -1.46 -7.73 3.24
N TYR A 100 -2.30 -8.55 2.61
CA TYR A 100 -3.68 -8.78 3.04
C TYR A 100 -3.75 -9.28 4.48
N ASN A 101 -3.00 -10.34 4.84
CA ASN A 101 -3.02 -10.90 6.20
C ASN A 101 -2.57 -9.90 7.27
N ARG A 102 -1.76 -8.90 6.90
CA ARG A 102 -1.29 -7.86 7.83
C ARG A 102 -2.40 -6.85 8.14
N LEU A 103 -3.25 -6.53 7.19
CA LEU A 103 -4.42 -5.68 7.39
C LEU A 103 -5.54 -6.48 8.07
N HIS A 104 -5.84 -7.66 7.56
CA HIS A 104 -6.94 -8.50 8.04
C HIS A 104 -6.76 -9.02 9.47
N ASN A 105 -5.55 -9.52 9.80
CA ASN A 105 -5.33 -10.26 11.04
C ASN A 105 -4.59 -9.47 12.13
N LYS A 106 -4.11 -8.25 11.86
CA LYS A 106 -3.35 -7.48 12.84
C LYS A 106 -4.00 -6.14 13.12
N LYS A 107 -4.16 -5.82 14.40
CA LYS A 107 -4.53 -4.48 14.84
C LYS A 107 -3.42 -3.49 14.49
N MET A 108 -3.69 -2.61 13.52
CA MET A 108 -2.80 -1.48 13.22
C MET A 108 -2.77 -0.51 14.40
N LYS A 109 -1.61 0.03 14.74
CA LYS A 109 -1.41 1.12 15.69
C LYS A 109 -1.01 2.35 14.91
N ILE A 110 -1.84 3.38 14.93
CA ILE A 110 -1.62 4.61 14.17
C ILE A 110 -1.40 5.75 15.16
N ALA A 111 -0.23 6.38 15.09
CA ALA A 111 0.05 7.63 15.79
C ALA A 111 -0.16 8.78 14.81
N VAL A 112 -1.02 9.72 15.17
CA VAL A 112 -1.16 10.98 14.41
C VAL A 112 -0.06 11.93 14.89
N LYS A 113 0.49 12.72 13.97
CA LYS A 113 1.56 13.69 14.23
C LYS A 113 1.21 15.02 13.57
N ASN A 114 1.47 16.10 14.28
CA ASN A 114 1.34 17.47 13.83
C ASN A 114 2.47 17.87 12.85
N ASP A 115 2.41 19.10 12.33
CA ASP A 115 3.38 19.61 11.36
C ASP A 115 4.78 19.83 11.93
N SER A 116 4.94 19.85 13.27
CA SER A 116 6.22 20.01 13.95
C SER A 116 7.13 18.77 13.89
N ASP A 117 6.59 17.59 13.54
CA ASP A 117 7.41 16.38 13.34
C ASP A 117 8.30 16.55 12.08
N PRO A 118 9.61 16.27 12.13
CA PRO A 118 10.54 16.50 11.01
C PRO A 118 10.18 15.71 9.74
N TYR A 119 9.30 14.72 9.84
CA TYR A 119 8.82 13.90 8.73
C TYR A 119 7.43 14.31 8.21
N SER A 120 6.87 15.45 8.65
CA SER A 120 5.55 15.96 8.26
C SER A 120 5.37 16.21 6.76
N HIS A 121 6.47 16.25 5.99
CA HIS A 121 6.45 16.32 4.53
C HIS A 121 5.97 15.01 3.87
N PHE A 122 5.98 13.87 4.56
CA PHE A 122 5.36 12.63 4.09
C PHE A 122 3.87 12.58 4.49
N ALA A 123 3.05 11.84 3.75
CA ALA A 123 1.66 11.60 4.15
C ALA A 123 1.59 10.61 5.34
N ALA A 124 2.36 9.53 5.28
CA ALA A 124 2.45 8.54 6.34
C ALA A 124 3.84 7.92 6.36
N GLN A 125 4.16 7.24 7.46
CA GLN A 125 5.38 6.45 7.58
C GLN A 125 5.11 5.15 8.32
N ASN A 126 5.64 4.07 7.75
CA ASN A 126 5.67 2.79 8.44
C ASN A 126 6.86 2.70 9.40
N LEU A 127 6.58 2.64 10.70
CA LEU A 127 7.62 2.46 11.73
C LEU A 127 7.84 1.00 12.10
N GLY A 128 7.08 0.08 11.50
CA GLY A 128 7.15 -1.33 11.84
C GLY A 128 8.29 -2.05 11.11
N GLY A 129 8.97 -2.97 11.79
CA GLY A 129 9.92 -3.89 11.14
C GLY A 129 9.21 -5.09 10.49
N PRO A 130 9.89 -5.97 9.74
CA PRO A 130 9.28 -7.12 9.07
C PRO A 130 8.42 -8.03 9.97
N LEU A 131 8.74 -8.09 11.26
CA LEU A 131 8.06 -8.90 12.28
C LEU A 131 7.02 -8.11 13.10
N SER A 132 7.13 -6.78 13.16
CA SER A 132 6.28 -5.88 13.96
C SER A 132 5.66 -4.75 13.12
N PRO A 133 4.95 -5.08 12.04
CA PRO A 133 4.83 -4.17 10.92
C PRO A 133 3.53 -3.32 11.08
N ASN A 134 3.02 -3.19 12.30
CA ASN A 134 1.69 -2.64 12.59
C ASN A 134 1.75 -1.27 13.26
N ARG A 135 2.85 -0.52 13.10
CA ARG A 135 3.03 0.81 13.69
C ARG A 135 3.17 1.84 12.57
N PHE A 136 2.27 2.80 12.55
CA PHE A 136 2.19 3.85 11.55
C PHE A 136 2.27 5.21 12.21
N LYS A 137 2.97 6.13 11.58
CA LYS A 137 2.75 7.56 11.75
C LYS A 137 1.92 8.06 10.57
N VAL A 138 0.93 8.89 10.87
CA VAL A 138 0.15 9.62 9.87
C VAL A 138 0.32 11.10 10.15
N PHE A 139 0.57 11.88 9.12
CA PHE A 139 0.82 13.32 9.20
C PHE A 139 -0.35 14.08 8.56
N PRO A 140 -0.45 15.42 8.73
CA PRO A 140 -1.60 16.17 8.25
C PRO A 140 -1.79 16.08 6.73
N ARG A 141 -0.68 15.92 5.96
CA ARG A 141 -0.70 15.67 4.51
C ARG A 141 -1.51 14.44 4.08
N PHE A 142 -1.68 13.44 4.92
CA PHE A 142 -2.53 12.28 4.63
C PHE A 142 -3.99 12.69 4.37
N PHE A 143 -4.45 13.74 5.04
CA PHE A 143 -5.84 14.20 4.98
C PHE A 143 -6.10 15.18 3.83
N GLU A 144 -5.06 15.62 3.11
CA GLU A 144 -5.18 16.47 1.92
C GLU A 144 -5.77 15.74 0.70
N GLY A 145 -5.63 14.41 0.66
CA GLY A 145 -6.18 13.59 -0.42
C GLY A 145 -7.69 13.75 -0.59
N SER A 146 -8.18 13.55 -1.81
CA SER A 146 -9.60 13.76 -2.19
C SER A 146 -10.57 12.78 -1.55
N ASP A 147 -10.13 11.54 -1.29
CA ASP A 147 -11.01 10.44 -0.90
C ASP A 147 -10.29 9.37 -0.07
N THR A 148 -11.10 8.48 0.51
CA THR A 148 -10.66 7.36 1.35
C THR A 148 -9.88 6.30 0.56
N GLU A 149 -10.13 6.14 -0.75
CA GLU A 149 -9.41 5.18 -1.60
C GLU A 149 -7.94 5.58 -1.74
N ASN A 150 -7.67 6.85 -2.05
CA ASN A 150 -6.32 7.39 -2.10
C ASN A 150 -5.60 7.20 -0.76
N ARG A 151 -6.26 7.50 0.36
CA ARG A 151 -5.71 7.32 1.72
C ARG A 151 -5.45 5.85 2.06
N GLY A 152 -6.35 4.94 1.68
CA GLY A 152 -6.14 3.50 1.81
C GLY A 152 -4.96 3.01 0.97
N SER A 153 -4.79 3.55 -0.24
CA SER A 153 -3.66 3.23 -1.12
C SER A 153 -2.32 3.69 -0.54
N ILE A 154 -2.27 4.84 0.15
CA ILE A 154 -1.07 5.32 0.86
C ILE A 154 -0.67 4.35 1.98
N ILE A 155 -1.65 3.87 2.77
CA ILE A 155 -1.38 2.86 3.80
C ILE A 155 -0.75 1.62 3.15
N LEU A 156 -1.30 1.16 2.02
CA LEU A 156 -0.78 0.01 1.28
C LEU A 156 0.66 0.21 0.81
N HIS A 157 0.98 1.38 0.24
CA HIS A 157 2.33 1.78 -0.17
C HIS A 157 3.31 1.68 0.99
N GLU A 158 2.98 2.32 2.11
CA GLU A 158 3.81 2.34 3.30
C GLU A 158 4.03 0.95 3.91
N LEU A 159 3.01 0.08 3.90
CA LEU A 159 3.14 -1.30 4.35
C LEU A 159 4.23 -2.07 3.57
N LEU A 160 4.44 -1.73 2.31
CA LEU A 160 5.37 -2.44 1.43
C LEU A 160 6.82 -2.00 1.58
N HIS A 161 7.11 -0.79 2.07
CA HIS A 161 8.47 -0.33 2.33
C HIS A 161 9.28 -1.32 3.18
N VAL A 162 8.63 -1.97 4.14
CA VAL A 162 9.23 -2.99 5.04
C VAL A 162 9.78 -4.22 4.29
N TRP A 163 9.27 -4.52 3.09
CA TRP A 163 9.72 -5.63 2.25
C TRP A 163 10.40 -5.19 0.96
N ALA A 164 10.52 -3.88 0.77
CA ALA A 164 11.06 -3.24 -0.41
C ALA A 164 12.52 -2.79 -0.25
N ALA A 165 13.20 -3.20 0.85
CA ALA A 165 14.63 -2.92 1.09
C ALA A 165 15.42 -2.85 -0.22
N ASP A 166 15.85 -1.64 -0.52
CA ASP A 166 16.71 -1.21 -1.63
C ASP A 166 16.16 -1.39 -3.05
N ILE A 167 15.30 -0.46 -3.43
CA ILE A 167 15.56 0.25 -4.70
C ILE A 167 16.27 1.53 -4.24
N GLY A 168 17.57 1.68 -4.56
CA GLY A 168 18.31 2.89 -4.25
C GLY A 168 17.67 4.15 -4.87
N PRO A 169 18.23 5.35 -4.64
CA PRO A 169 17.66 6.63 -5.08
C PRO A 169 17.32 6.73 -6.59
N GLU A 170 17.86 5.83 -7.42
CA GLU A 170 17.60 5.74 -8.86
C GLU A 170 16.30 5.00 -9.26
N GLY A 171 15.31 4.91 -8.37
CA GLY A 171 14.04 4.23 -8.66
C GLY A 171 12.81 4.80 -7.96
N SER A 172 12.92 5.96 -7.32
CA SER A 172 11.80 6.72 -6.74
C SER A 172 11.15 7.63 -7.79
N GLU A 173 10.89 7.10 -8.99
CA GLU A 173 10.09 7.81 -9.98
C GLU A 173 8.61 7.55 -9.64
N TYR A 174 7.96 8.53 -9.02
CA TYR A 174 6.54 8.46 -8.63
C TYR A 174 5.61 8.56 -9.84
N GLY A 175 4.40 7.99 -9.73
CA GLY A 175 3.35 8.10 -10.73
C GLY A 175 3.24 6.94 -11.72
N GLU A 176 2.06 6.84 -12.34
CA GLU A 176 1.65 5.66 -13.11
C GLU A 176 2.52 5.36 -14.33
N ALA A 177 2.88 6.39 -15.09
CA ALA A 177 3.72 6.24 -16.28
C ALA A 177 5.10 5.64 -15.94
N ASN A 178 5.67 6.08 -14.81
CA ASN A 178 6.97 5.62 -14.33
C ASN A 178 6.89 4.21 -13.75
N ALA A 179 5.83 3.88 -13.01
CA ALA A 179 5.59 2.53 -12.54
C ALA A 179 5.46 1.54 -13.72
N LYS A 180 4.69 1.90 -14.76
CA LYS A 180 4.56 1.10 -15.99
C LYS A 180 5.89 0.98 -16.74
N LYS A 181 6.66 2.07 -16.83
CA LYS A 181 8.02 2.05 -17.40
C LYS A 181 8.94 1.09 -16.63
N LEU A 182 8.95 1.17 -15.30
CA LEU A 182 9.74 0.30 -14.44
C LEU A 182 9.37 -1.18 -14.63
N ALA A 183 8.08 -1.49 -14.79
CA ALA A 183 7.61 -2.85 -15.08
C ALA A 183 8.12 -3.37 -16.43
N ARG A 184 8.10 -2.53 -17.49
CA ARG A 184 8.59 -2.89 -18.83
C ARG A 184 10.10 -3.09 -18.89
N GLU A 185 10.86 -2.23 -18.22
CA GLU A 185 12.33 -2.19 -18.30
C GLU A 185 12.99 -3.08 -17.24
N ARG A 186 12.49 -3.02 -16.00
CA ARG A 186 13.08 -3.67 -14.82
C ARG A 186 12.00 -4.39 -13.99
N PRO A 187 11.32 -5.43 -14.53
CA PRO A 187 10.20 -6.10 -13.86
C PRO A 187 10.54 -6.73 -12.50
N LYS A 188 11.81 -7.09 -12.27
CA LYS A 188 12.25 -7.55 -10.94
C LYS A 188 12.20 -6.43 -9.90
N ALA A 189 12.52 -5.19 -10.28
CA ALA A 189 12.42 -4.01 -9.44
C ALA A 189 10.97 -3.60 -9.24
N ALA A 190 10.16 -3.55 -10.31
CA ALA A 190 8.73 -3.26 -10.23
C ALA A 190 7.98 -4.17 -9.24
N ARG A 191 8.24 -5.49 -9.27
CA ARG A 191 7.67 -6.45 -8.29
C ARG A 191 8.08 -6.22 -6.83
N ARG A 192 9.04 -5.33 -6.55
CA ARG A 192 9.49 -4.93 -5.22
C ARG A 192 9.19 -3.46 -4.91
N ASN A 193 8.74 -2.68 -5.89
CA ASN A 193 8.51 -1.26 -5.76
C ASN A 193 7.12 -1.01 -5.12
N PRO A 194 7.03 -0.24 -4.02
CA PRO A 194 5.76 0.07 -3.36
C PRO A 194 4.73 0.76 -4.27
N GLU A 195 5.15 1.73 -5.09
CA GLU A 195 4.29 2.44 -6.06
C GLU A 195 3.63 1.48 -7.06
N ASN A 196 4.40 0.57 -7.66
CA ASN A 196 3.85 -0.44 -8.58
C ASN A 196 2.78 -1.30 -7.91
N TRP A 197 2.94 -1.63 -6.63
CA TRP A 197 1.94 -2.39 -5.89
C TRP A 197 0.72 -1.56 -5.49
N GLN A 198 0.91 -0.30 -5.12
CA GLN A 198 -0.17 0.65 -4.86
C GLN A 198 -1.06 0.79 -6.09
N LEU A 199 -0.46 1.12 -7.24
CA LEU A 199 -1.17 1.30 -8.50
C LEU A 199 -1.78 0.00 -9.03
N PHE A 200 -1.10 -1.14 -8.85
CA PHE A 200 -1.69 -2.44 -9.15
C PHE A 200 -2.94 -2.71 -8.31
N ALA A 201 -2.90 -2.42 -7.02
CA ALA A 201 -4.04 -2.64 -6.13
C ALA A 201 -5.22 -1.71 -6.48
N LEU A 202 -4.96 -0.45 -6.81
CA LEU A 202 -5.95 0.49 -7.32
C LEU A 202 -6.56 0.03 -8.65
N ALA A 203 -5.75 -0.50 -9.58
CA ALA A 203 -6.24 -0.93 -10.89
C ALA A 203 -7.13 -2.20 -10.86
N VAL A 204 -7.14 -2.95 -9.76
CA VAL A 204 -7.85 -4.24 -9.65
C VAL A 204 -8.87 -4.29 -8.53
N GLY A 205 -8.91 -3.27 -7.66
CA GLY A 205 -9.88 -3.10 -6.59
C GLY A 205 -11.05 -2.28 -7.06
#